data_AF-A0AAD4BRS6-F1
#
_entry.id   AF-A0AAD4BRS6-F1
#
_cell.length_a   1.000
_cell.length_b   1.000
_cell.length_c   1.000
_cell.angle_alpha   90.00
_cell.angle_beta   90.00
_cell.angle_gamma   90.00
#
_symmetry.space_group_name_H-M   'P 1'
#
loop_
_entity.id
_entity.type
_entity.pdbx_description
1 polymer ?
#
loop_
_entity_poly.entity_id
_entity_poly.type
_entity_poly.pdbx_seq_one_letter_code
_entity_poly.pdbx_strand_id
1 'polypeptide(L)'
;CQYSITHGSECGAILPANPVLVSEHLRTHHALGGSSRESTTCLWQHCHSRPMQRQNLIRHVLSIHLALLRWRCPACLKEFSRRGTPHRCHLGGETVLHG
;
A
#
# COMPACT_ATOMS: atom_id res chain seq x y z
N CYS A 1 9.21 -6.81 -8.91
CA CYS A 1 8.64 -7.13 -7.58
C CYS A 1 9.81 -7.43 -6.69
N GLN A 2 10.11 -6.59 -5.69
CA GLN A 2 11.31 -6.76 -4.85
C GLN A 2 10.97 -7.41 -3.50
N TYR A 3 9.87 -8.15 -3.44
CA TYR A 3 9.51 -8.90 -2.23
C TYR A 3 10.43 -10.12 -2.11
N SER A 4 10.97 -10.36 -0.91
CA SER A 4 11.84 -11.51 -0.66
C SER A 4 11.07 -12.83 -0.77
N ILE A 5 11.68 -13.80 -1.43
CA ILE A 5 11.26 -15.19 -1.50
C ILE A 5 12.15 -16.08 -0.60
N THR A 6 11.85 -17.37 -0.51
CA THR A 6 12.66 -18.33 0.23
C THR A 6 14.12 -18.28 -0.25
N HIS A 7 15.07 -18.36 0.71
CA HIS A 7 16.52 -18.25 0.48
C HIS A 7 17.05 -16.86 0.07
N GLY A 8 16.43 -15.78 0.55
CA GLY A 8 17.03 -14.43 0.48
C GLY A 8 17.12 -13.82 -0.92
N SER A 9 16.54 -14.48 -1.92
CA SER A 9 16.37 -13.94 -3.27
C SER A 9 15.13 -13.07 -3.33
N GLU A 10 15.05 -12.15 -4.30
CA GLU A 10 13.85 -11.34 -4.56
C GLU A 10 12.99 -11.96 -5.67
N CYS A 11 11.70 -11.64 -5.66
CA CYS A 11 10.73 -12.19 -6.61
C CYS A 11 11.02 -11.84 -8.09
N GLY A 12 11.52 -10.64 -8.39
CA GLY A 12 11.84 -10.19 -9.74
C GLY A 12 10.65 -9.94 -10.69
N ALA A 13 9.44 -10.42 -10.38
CA ALA A 13 8.28 -10.34 -11.28
C ALA A 13 7.91 -8.90 -11.69
N ILE A 14 7.60 -8.66 -12.96
CA ILE A 14 7.11 -7.36 -13.45
C ILE A 14 5.68 -7.17 -12.97
N LEU A 15 5.44 -6.07 -12.24
CA LEU A 15 4.12 -5.74 -11.70
C LEU A 15 3.40 -4.75 -12.61
N PRO A 16 2.14 -5.01 -13.02
CA PRO A 16 1.36 -4.05 -13.78
C PRO A 16 1.01 -2.84 -12.92
N ALA A 17 0.77 -1.69 -13.55
CA ALA A 17 0.28 -0.46 -12.90
C ALA A 17 -1.22 -0.55 -12.51
N ASN A 18 -1.63 -1.69 -11.94
CA ASN A 18 -3.00 -1.98 -11.54
C ASN A 18 -3.01 -2.55 -10.10
N PRO A 19 -3.61 -1.84 -9.13
CA PRO A 19 -3.63 -2.28 -7.73
C PRO A 19 -4.28 -3.66 -7.51
N VAL A 20 -5.28 -4.03 -8.32
CA VAL A 20 -6.01 -5.30 -8.18
C VAL A 20 -5.09 -6.46 -8.55
N LEU A 21 -4.45 -6.37 -9.72
CA LEU A 21 -3.53 -7.40 -10.20
C LEU A 21 -2.30 -7.55 -9.29
N VAL A 22 -1.78 -6.44 -8.80
CA VAL A 22 -0.67 -6.47 -7.83
C VAL A 22 -1.11 -7.09 -6.50
N SER A 23 -2.30 -6.74 -5.99
CA SER A 23 -2.83 -7.35 -4.76
C SER A 23 -2.93 -8.87 -4.90
N GLU A 24 -3.40 -9.34 -6.06
CA GLU A 24 -3.53 -10.77 -6.31
C GLU A 24 -2.18 -11.47 -6.38
N HIS A 25 -1.20 -10.89 -7.07
CA HIS A 25 0.17 -11.39 -7.07
C HIS A 25 0.74 -11.52 -5.65
N LEU A 26 0.55 -10.51 -4.81
CA LEU A 26 1.02 -10.51 -3.42
C LEU A 26 0.36 -11.61 -2.57
N ARG A 27 -0.94 -11.88 -2.78
CA ARG A 27 -1.65 -12.93 -2.04
C ARG A 27 -1.19 -14.33 -2.42
N THR A 28 -1.02 -14.56 -3.72
CA THR A 28 -0.77 -15.90 -4.29
C THR A 28 0.70 -16.29 -4.24
N HIS A 29 1.61 -15.34 -4.45
CA HIS A 29 3.05 -15.63 -4.51
C HIS A 29 3.82 -15.38 -3.20
N HIS A 30 3.31 -14.50 -2.31
CA HIS A 30 4.05 -14.07 -1.10
C HIS A 30 3.34 -14.40 0.21
N ALA A 31 2.39 -15.34 0.18
CA ALA A 31 1.62 -15.78 1.35
C ALA A 31 0.95 -14.64 2.14
N LEU A 32 0.62 -13.53 1.45
CA LEU A 32 -0.18 -12.42 2.00
C LEU A 32 -1.69 -12.65 1.83
N GLY A 33 -2.09 -13.83 1.32
CA GLY A 33 -3.47 -14.27 1.21
C GLY A 33 -4.04 -14.81 2.53
N GLY A 34 -5.36 -15.04 2.52
CA GLY A 34 -6.09 -15.64 3.65
C GLY A 34 -6.54 -14.67 4.74
N SER A 35 -7.30 -15.21 5.69
CA SER A 35 -7.93 -14.46 6.80
C SER A 35 -7.15 -14.54 8.12
N SER A 36 -5.89 -15.00 8.10
CA SER A 36 -5.12 -15.11 9.32
C SER A 36 -4.83 -13.72 9.89
N ARG A 37 -5.10 -13.59 11.20
CA ARG A 37 -4.88 -12.38 12.01
C ARG A 37 -3.44 -12.24 12.49
N GLU A 38 -2.53 -13.04 11.96
CA GLU A 38 -1.12 -12.91 12.27
C GLU A 38 -0.56 -11.63 11.65
N SER A 39 0.14 -10.87 12.48
CA SER A 39 0.96 -9.76 12.03
C SER A 39 2.31 -10.28 11.55
N THR A 40 2.77 -9.77 10.42
CA THR A 40 4.11 -10.01 9.91
C THR A 40 4.69 -8.72 9.34
N THR A 41 6.00 -8.69 9.08
CA THR A 41 6.69 -7.52 8.52
C THR A 41 6.65 -7.54 7.00
N CYS A 42 6.83 -6.37 6.39
CA CYS A 42 7.04 -6.28 4.96
C CYS A 42 8.43 -6.82 4.63
N LEU A 43 8.49 -7.81 3.75
CA LEU A 43 9.75 -8.38 3.25
C LEU A 43 10.18 -7.75 1.92
N TRP A 44 9.69 -6.56 1.59
CA TRP A 44 10.20 -5.81 0.46
C TRP A 44 11.65 -5.40 0.73
N GLN A 45 12.48 -5.43 -0.31
CA GLN A 45 13.89 -5.07 -0.22
C GLN A 45 14.09 -3.72 0.51
N HIS A 46 14.95 -3.72 1.52
CA HIS A 46 15.27 -2.57 2.38
C HIS A 46 14.09 -1.96 3.15
N CYS A 47 12.99 -2.69 3.33
CA CYS A 47 11.85 -2.23 4.13
C CYS A 47 11.96 -2.65 5.60
N HIS A 48 11.89 -1.68 6.51
CA HIS A 48 11.94 -1.89 7.97
C HIS A 48 10.59 -1.51 8.61
N SER A 49 9.48 -1.94 8.02
CA SER A 49 8.14 -1.66 8.53
C SER A 49 7.88 -2.39 9.86
N ARG A 50 7.07 -1.78 10.74
CA ARG A 50 6.51 -2.49 11.90
C ARG A 50 5.61 -3.65 11.45
N PRO A 51 5.50 -4.73 12.24
CA PRO A 51 4.58 -5.83 11.94
C PRO A 51 3.14 -5.32 11.77
N MET A 52 2.46 -5.81 10.74
CA MET A 52 1.07 -5.49 10.48
C MET A 52 0.34 -6.67 9.85
N GLN A 53 -0.99 -6.62 9.89
CA GLN A 53 -1.85 -7.64 9.28
C GLN A 53 -1.56 -7.78 7.78
N ARG A 54 -1.72 -8.99 7.23
CA ARG A 54 -1.48 -9.27 5.78
C ARG A 54 -2.21 -8.29 4.85
N GLN A 55 -3.48 -8.00 5.15
CA GLN A 55 -4.27 -7.00 4.39
C GLN A 55 -3.67 -5.59 4.45
N ASN A 56 -3.04 -5.23 5.57
CA ASN A 56 -2.35 -3.96 5.74
C ASN A 56 -1.01 -3.95 4.99
N LEU A 57 -0.31 -5.08 4.92
CA LEU A 57 0.93 -5.22 4.13
C LEU A 57 0.68 -5.01 2.63
N ILE A 58 -0.37 -5.61 2.07
CA ILE A 58 -0.73 -5.42 0.65
C ILE A 58 -0.88 -3.93 0.35
N ARG A 59 -1.65 -3.23 1.18
CA ARG A 59 -1.84 -1.78 1.03
C ARG A 59 -0.53 -1.00 1.23
N HIS A 60 0.28 -1.36 2.22
CA HIS A 60 1.58 -0.75 2.45
C HIS A 60 2.46 -0.86 1.21
N VAL A 61 2.53 -2.04 0.58
CA VAL A 61 3.29 -2.26 -0.66
C VAL A 61 2.76 -1.37 -1.78
N LEU A 62 1.45 -1.36 -2.00
CA LEU A 62 0.83 -0.56 -3.05
C LEU A 62 1.05 0.95 -2.87
N SER A 63 1.05 1.46 -1.63
CA SER A 63 1.21 2.90 -1.37
C SER A 63 2.67 3.34 -1.29
N ILE A 64 3.53 2.54 -0.65
CA ILE A 64 4.92 2.94 -0.32
C ILE A 64 5.89 2.52 -1.42
N HIS A 65 5.80 1.27 -1.90
CA HIS A 65 6.77 0.74 -2.86
C HIS A 65 6.35 1.00 -4.31
N LEU A 66 5.05 0.99 -4.59
CA LEU A 66 4.54 1.07 -5.96
C LEU A 66 3.79 2.37 -6.27
N ALA A 67 3.50 3.19 -5.26
CA ALA A 67 2.82 4.48 -5.45
C ALA A 67 1.47 4.38 -6.20
N LEU A 68 0.83 3.21 -6.23
CA LEU A 68 -0.40 2.94 -6.98
C LEU A 68 -1.66 3.37 -6.22
N LEU A 69 -1.58 3.46 -4.90
CA LEU A 69 -2.64 4.03 -4.07
C LEU A 69 -2.30 5.48 -3.76
N ARG A 70 -2.47 6.37 -4.73
CA ARG A 70 -2.39 7.82 -4.53
C ARG A 70 -3.72 8.45 -4.88
N TRP A 71 -4.30 9.14 -3.93
CA TRP A 71 -5.46 9.98 -4.12
C TRP A 71 -5.05 11.43 -3.85
N ARG A 72 -5.20 12.28 -4.85
CA ARG A 72 -4.93 13.72 -4.73
C ARG A 72 -6.25 14.44 -4.50
N CYS A 73 -6.33 15.21 -3.43
CA CYS A 73 -7.46 16.09 -3.22
C CYS A 73 -7.49 17.15 -4.34
N PRO A 74 -8.59 17.31 -5.09
CA PRO A 74 -8.66 18.31 -6.16
C PRO A 74 -8.60 19.74 -5.63
N ALA A 75 -8.95 19.94 -4.35
CA ALA A 75 -9.10 21.27 -3.76
C ALA A 75 -7.80 21.79 -3.14
N CYS A 76 -7.19 21.04 -2.22
CA CYS A 76 -5.92 21.43 -1.58
C CYS A 76 -4.69 20.68 -2.12
N LEU A 77 -4.85 19.87 -3.17
CA LEU A 77 -3.79 19.17 -3.89
C LEU A 77 -2.95 18.18 -3.05
N LYS A 78 -3.34 17.94 -1.80
CA LYS A 78 -2.68 17.00 -0.88
C LYS A 78 -2.90 15.56 -1.33
N GLU A 79 -1.83 14.75 -1.28
CA GLU A 79 -1.86 13.34 -1.65
C GLU A 79 -2.08 12.44 -0.42
N PHE A 80 -2.86 11.38 -0.62
CA PHE A 80 -3.23 10.41 0.41
C PHE A 80 -3.14 8.99 -0.14
N SER A 81 -2.85 8.03 0.73
CA SER A 81 -2.80 6.61 0.36
C SER A 81 -4.15 5.91 0.35
N ARG A 82 -5.22 6.61 0.77
CA ARG A 82 -6.57 6.07 0.92
C ARG A 82 -7.59 7.11 0.52
N ARG A 83 -8.52 6.72 -0.36
CA ARG A 83 -9.75 7.49 -0.63
C ARG A 83 -10.61 7.50 0.63
N GLY A 84 -11.17 8.66 0.96
CA GLY A 84 -11.96 8.86 2.17
C GLY A 84 -11.16 8.96 3.46
N THR A 85 -9.86 9.25 3.37
CA THR A 85 -9.11 9.68 4.56
C THR A 85 -9.63 11.04 4.99
N PRO A 86 -10.22 11.18 6.19
CA PRO A 86 -10.71 12.46 6.64
C PRO A 86 -9.56 13.45 6.69
N HIS A 87 -9.70 14.56 5.96
CA HIS A 87 -8.72 15.63 5.98
C HIS A 87 -9.41 16.98 5.90
N ARG A 88 -8.73 17.98 6.46
CA ARG A 88 -9.11 19.38 6.36
C ARG A 88 -8.39 20.00 5.17
N CYS A 89 -9.15 20.63 4.27
CA CYS A 89 -8.60 21.58 3.29
C CYS A 89 -8.95 23.00 3.73
N HIS A 90 -8.01 23.91 3.55
CA HIS A 90 -8.25 25.36 3.70
C HIS A 90 -8.42 25.96 2.31
N LEU A 91 -9.68 26.09 1.87
CA LEU A 91 -10.02 26.75 0.61
C LEU A 91 -10.49 28.16 0.95
N GLY A 92 -9.75 29.18 0.52
CA GLY A 92 -10.19 30.57 0.67
C GLY A 92 -10.39 31.05 2.12
N GLY A 93 -9.74 30.44 3.11
CA GLY A 93 -9.89 30.78 4.54
C GLY A 93 -10.92 29.94 5.29
N GLU A 94 -11.69 29.09 4.61
CA GLU A 94 -12.67 28.19 5.22
C GLU A 94 -12.12 26.77 5.33
N THR A 95 -12.42 26.10 6.45
CA THR A 95 -11.97 24.73 6.71
C THR A 95 -13.04 23.73 6.25
N VAL A 96 -12.77 23.02 5.15
CA VAL A 96 -13.68 22.00 4.61
C VAL A 96 -13.19 20.60 5.00
N LEU A 97 -14.09 19.77 5.54
CA LEU A 97 -13.85 18.36 5.85
C LEU A 97 -14.30 17.48 4.68
N HIS A 98 -13.37 16.74 4.10
CA HIS A 98 -13.67 15.72 3.10
C HIS A 98 -13.58 14.32 3.73
N GLY A 99 -14.51 13.43 3.38
CA GLY A 99 -14.60 12.03 3.84
C GLY A 99 -14.64 11.03 2.69
#